data_AF-A0A553KZJ2-F1
#
_entry.id   AF-A0A553KZJ2-F1
#
_cell.length_a   1.000
_cell.length_b   1.000
_cell.length_c   1.000
_cell.angle_alpha   90.00
_cell.angle_beta   90.00
_cell.angle_gamma   90.00
#
_symmetry.space_group_name_H-M   'P 1'
#
loop_
_entity.id
_entity.type
_entity.pdbx_description
1 polymer ?
#
loop_
_entity_poly.entity_id
_entity_poly.type
_entity_poly.pdbx_seq_one_letter_code
_entity_poly.pdbx_strand_id
1 'polypeptide(L)'
;MILHKFVSSPFSCQTIDQTISRISVEDAVILMEDAVYVLNDSKLLQALMNATDNVHVLESDAKARGVSVSKVRNINYLELVDLVIDHDNVIAW
;
A
#
# COMPACT_ATOMS: atom_id res chain seq x y z
N MET A 1 -13.98 7.28 4.15
CA MET A 1 -12.60 7.04 3.72
C MET A 1 -12.28 5.57 3.85
N ILE A 2 -11.78 4.92 2.79
CA ILE A 2 -11.49 3.48 2.75
C ILE A 2 -9.98 3.25 2.85
N LEU A 3 -9.57 2.24 3.63
CA LEU A 3 -8.20 1.73 3.63
C LEU A 3 -8.11 0.51 2.70
N HIS A 4 -7.33 0.63 1.63
CA HIS A 4 -7.02 -0.45 0.70
C HIS A 4 -5.76 -1.19 1.15
N LYS A 5 -5.92 -2.45 1.57
CA LYS A 5 -4.83 -3.31 2.04
C LYS A 5 -4.42 -4.28 0.95
N PHE A 6 -3.18 -4.20 0.50
CA PHE A 6 -2.60 -5.15 -0.45
C PHE A 6 -1.56 -6.02 0.25
N VAL A 7 -1.66 -7.35 0.04
CA VAL A 7 -0.72 -8.33 0.61
C VAL A 7 0.08 -9.10 -0.45
N SER A 8 -0.47 -9.22 -1.67
CA SER A 8 0.11 -10.05 -2.72
C SER A 8 1.13 -9.28 -3.57
N SER A 9 2.15 -9.98 -4.09
CA SER A 9 3.14 -9.38 -4.99
C SER A 9 2.48 -8.83 -6.27
N PRO A 10 2.86 -7.61 -6.71
CA PRO A 10 2.40 -7.06 -7.99
C PRO A 10 2.89 -7.87 -9.20
N PHE A 11 3.89 -8.74 -9.01
CA PHE A 11 4.47 -9.55 -10.08
C PHE A 11 3.85 -10.95 -10.18
N SER A 12 3.12 -11.39 -9.14
CA SER A 12 2.38 -12.66 -9.15
C SER A 12 0.90 -12.49 -9.46
N CYS A 13 0.33 -11.30 -9.18
CA CYS A 13 -1.06 -10.98 -9.43
C CYS A 13 -1.24 -9.54 -9.90
N GLN A 14 -2.22 -9.30 -10.77
CA GLN A 14 -2.52 -7.97 -11.30
C GLN A 14 -3.51 -7.19 -10.41
N THR A 15 -3.67 -7.58 -9.14
CA THR A 15 -4.71 -7.02 -8.27
C THR A 15 -4.56 -5.51 -8.11
N ILE A 16 -3.33 -5.01 -7.92
CA ILE A 16 -3.08 -3.58 -7.76
C ILE A 16 -3.43 -2.83 -9.06
N ASP A 17 -2.93 -3.30 -10.20
CA ASP A 17 -3.23 -2.70 -11.52
C ASP A 17 -4.74 -2.65 -11.81
N GLN A 18 -5.47 -3.71 -11.47
CA GLN A 18 -6.91 -3.83 -11.75
C GLN A 18 -7.80 -3.03 -10.80
N THR A 19 -7.27 -2.64 -9.63
CA THR A 19 -8.06 -2.01 -8.56
C THR A 19 -7.73 -0.54 -8.36
N ILE A 20 -6.62 -0.05 -8.94
CA ILE A 20 -6.14 1.32 -8.77
C ILE A 20 -7.17 2.38 -9.15
N SER A 21 -7.99 2.10 -10.17
CA SER A 21 -9.06 3.00 -10.63
C SER A 21 -10.24 3.12 -9.66
N ARG A 22 -10.26 2.28 -8.61
CA ARG A 22 -11.28 2.28 -7.55
C ARG A 22 -10.82 3.02 -6.29
N ILE A 23 -9.57 3.47 -6.24
CA ILE A 23 -9.01 4.22 -5.12
C ILE A 23 -9.35 5.69 -5.33
N SER A 24 -10.06 6.30 -4.38
CA SER A 24 -10.34 7.73 -4.39
C SER A 24 -9.16 8.51 -3.80
N VAL A 25 -9.10 9.81 -4.08
CA VAL A 25 -8.03 10.69 -3.57
C VAL A 25 -8.03 10.80 -2.05
N GLU A 26 -9.19 10.63 -1.42
CA GLU A 26 -9.32 10.62 0.03
C GLU A 26 -8.91 9.29 0.66
N ASP A 27 -8.96 8.19 -0.09
CA ASP A 27 -8.68 6.84 0.43
C ASP A 27 -7.19 6.66 0.75
N ALA A 28 -6.86 5.68 1.59
CA ALA A 28 -5.48 5.31 1.89
C ALA A 28 -5.13 3.92 1.35
N VAL A 29 -3.84 3.70 1.14
CA VAL A 29 -3.28 2.43 0.70
C VAL A 29 -2.25 1.95 1.72
N ILE A 30 -2.30 0.69 2.11
CA ILE A 30 -1.22 0.02 2.85
C ILE A 30 -0.68 -1.17 2.06
N LEU A 31 0.62 -1.12 1.77
CA LEU A 31 1.39 -2.20 1.19
C LEU A 31 2.04 -3.02 2.31
N MET A 32 1.74 -4.30 2.36
CA MET A 32 2.28 -5.23 3.35
C MET A 32 2.54 -6.60 2.73
N GLU A 33 3.21 -7.47 3.48
CA GLU A 33 3.66 -8.77 2.99
C GLU A 33 4.41 -8.65 1.66
N ASP A 34 4.00 -9.36 0.61
CA ASP A 34 4.66 -9.33 -0.69
C ASP A 34 4.28 -8.10 -1.52
N ALA A 35 3.24 -7.36 -1.16
CA ALA A 35 2.87 -6.13 -1.87
C ALA A 35 3.93 -5.02 -1.74
N VAL A 36 4.84 -5.11 -0.77
CA VAL A 36 5.96 -4.15 -0.63
C VAL A 36 6.86 -4.11 -1.87
N TYR A 37 6.87 -5.17 -2.69
CA TYR A 37 7.63 -5.23 -3.94
C TYR A 37 7.17 -4.19 -4.99
N VAL A 38 5.99 -3.58 -4.82
CA VAL A 38 5.55 -2.41 -5.61
C VAL A 38 6.59 -1.29 -5.59
N LEU A 39 7.33 -1.12 -4.49
CA LEU A 39 8.35 -0.08 -4.37
C LEU A 39 9.50 -0.22 -5.38
N ASN A 40 9.69 -1.42 -5.94
CA ASN A 40 10.67 -1.70 -6.99
C ASN A 40 10.12 -1.44 -8.40
N ASP A 41 8.81 -1.26 -8.57
CA ASP A 41 8.17 -0.87 -9.82
C ASP A 41 7.80 0.61 -9.78
N SER A 42 8.65 1.46 -10.38
CA SER A 42 8.42 2.91 -10.39
C SER A 42 7.13 3.32 -11.08
N LYS A 43 6.66 2.56 -12.08
CA LYS A 43 5.46 2.92 -12.85
C LYS A 43 4.22 2.62 -12.02
N LEU A 44 4.16 1.43 -11.43
CA LEU A 44 3.04 1.03 -10.58
C LEU A 44 2.97 1.89 -9.31
N LEU A 45 4.12 2.15 -8.68
CA LEU A 45 4.19 3.04 -7.53
C LEU A 45 3.70 4.45 -7.87
N GLN A 46 4.14 5.01 -9.00
CA GLN A 46 3.68 6.34 -9.42
C GLN A 46 2.18 6.35 -9.71
N ALA A 47 1.64 5.28 -10.30
CA ALA A 47 0.21 5.16 -10.53
C ALA A 47 -0.58 5.17 -9.21
N LEU A 48 -0.07 4.52 -8.15
CA LEU A 48 -0.69 4.53 -6.83
C LEU A 48 -0.64 5.91 -6.19
N MET A 49 0.53 6.56 -6.24
CA MET A 49 0.72 7.92 -5.73
C MET A 49 -0.08 8.98 -6.51
N ASN A 50 -0.43 8.70 -7.77
CA ASN A 50 -1.34 9.55 -8.55
C ASN A 50 -2.81 9.33 -8.17
N ALA A 51 -3.17 8.18 -7.61
CA ALA A 51 -4.53 7.88 -7.18
C ALA A 51 -4.83 8.50 -5.80
N THR A 52 -3.86 8.46 -4.89
CA THR A 52 -3.94 9.06 -3.55
C THR A 52 -2.55 9.46 -3.03
N ASP A 53 -2.50 10.52 -2.23
CA ASP A 53 -1.28 10.92 -1.50
C ASP A 53 -1.05 10.06 -0.24
N ASN A 54 -2.05 9.28 0.19
CA ASN A 54 -2.02 8.48 1.42
C ASN A 54 -1.53 7.05 1.18
N VAL A 55 -0.31 6.91 0.64
CA VAL A 55 0.32 5.60 0.41
C VAL A 55 1.28 5.25 1.55
N HIS A 56 1.03 4.10 2.17
CA HIS A 56 1.80 3.56 3.28
C HIS A 56 2.45 2.22 2.94
N VAL A 57 3.56 1.91 3.60
CA VAL A 57 4.18 0.59 3.57
C VAL A 57 4.47 0.12 4.99
N LEU A 58 4.23 -1.16 5.26
CA LEU A 58 4.59 -1.77 6.54
C LEU A 58 6.11 -1.99 6.58
N GLU A 59 6.78 -1.23 7.42
CA GLU A 59 8.25 -1.13 7.43
C GLU A 59 8.92 -2.48 7.71
N SER A 60 8.34 -3.29 8.61
CA SER A 60 8.87 -4.61 8.95
C SER A 60 8.89 -5.58 7.76
N ASP A 61 7.87 -5.53 6.90
CA ASP A 61 7.80 -6.40 5.73
C ASP A 61 8.78 -5.99 4.65
N ALA A 62 8.90 -4.69 4.40
CA ALA A 62 9.87 -4.17 3.45
C ALA A 62 11.30 -4.49 3.89
N LYS A 63 11.62 -4.31 5.18
CA LYS A 63 12.92 -4.69 5.76
C LYS A 63 13.19 -6.19 5.61
N ALA A 64 12.22 -7.05 5.94
CA ALA A 64 12.36 -8.49 5.83
C ALA A 64 12.63 -8.96 4.39
N ARG A 65 12.13 -8.21 3.39
CA ARG A 65 12.31 -8.49 1.96
C ARG A 65 13.46 -7.73 1.29
N GLY A 66 14.21 -6.93 2.05
CA GLY A 66 15.32 -6.12 1.53
C GLY A 66 14.88 -5.02 0.55
N VAL A 67 13.65 -4.52 0.67
CA VAL A 67 13.08 -3.48 -0.19
C VAL A 67 13.33 -2.10 0.43
N SER A 68 13.82 -1.15 -0.37
CA SER A 68 14.06 0.22 0.07
C SER A 68 12.75 1.02 0.15
N VAL A 69 12.55 1.73 1.25
CA VAL A 69 11.29 2.37 1.63
C VAL A 69 11.32 3.90 1.56
N SER A 70 12.03 4.48 0.58
CA SER A 70 12.32 5.92 0.56
C SER A 70 11.24 6.81 -0.08
N LYS A 71 10.17 6.24 -0.62
CA LYS A 71 9.23 6.97 -1.51
C LYS A 71 7.80 7.12 -0.98
N VAL A 72 7.45 6.39 0.08
CA VAL A 72 6.11 6.36 0.67
C VAL A 72 6.21 6.42 2.19
N ARG A 73 5.08 6.60 2.88
CA ARG A 73 5.08 6.67 4.33
C ARG A 73 5.31 5.29 4.95
N ASN A 74 6.38 5.15 5.72
CA ASN A 74 6.68 3.89 6.41
C ASN A 74 5.99 3.90 7.76
N ILE A 75 5.25 2.83 8.05
CA ILE A 75 4.54 2.68 9.31
C ILE A 75 4.88 1.35 9.98
N ASN A 76 4.79 1.33 11.30
CA ASN A 76 4.86 0.10 12.08
C ASN A 76 3.45 -0.49 12.34
N TYR A 77 3.38 -1.61 13.05
CA TYR A 77 2.11 -2.27 13.36
C TYR A 77 1.17 -1.46 14.27
N LEU A 78 1.70 -0.65 15.20
CA LEU A 78 0.86 0.22 16.03
C LEU A 78 0.22 1.31 15.18
N GLU A 79 1.01 1.95 14.32
CA GLU A 79 0.50 2.95 13.37
C GLU A 79 -0.46 2.33 12.35
N LEU A 80 -0.31 1.06 11.99
CA LEU A 80 -1.30 0.34 11.17
C LEU A 80 -2.62 0.16 11.91
N VAL A 81 -2.59 -0.13 13.22
CA VAL A 81 -3.81 -0.21 14.02
C VAL A 81 -4.52 1.16 14.05
N ASP A 82 -3.77 2.23 14.28
CA ASP A 82 -4.31 3.60 14.23
C ASP A 82 -4.90 3.91 12.84
N LEU A 83 -4.19 3.56 11.77
CA LEU A 83 -4.65 3.74 10.39
C LEU A 83 -5.96 2.99 10.13
N VAL A 84 -6.12 1.77 10.65
CA VAL A 84 -7.37 1.01 10.50
C VAL A 84 -8.52 1.68 11.27
N ILE A 85 -8.26 2.24 12.44
CA ILE A 85 -9.28 2.94 13.27
C ILE A 85 -9.74 4.24 12.59
N ASP A 86 -8.82 4.95 11.93
CA ASP A 86 -9.09 6.23 11.27
C ASP A 86 -9.89 6.11 9.96
N HIS A 87 -10.18 4.89 9.50
CA HIS A 87 -10.90 4.63 8.24
C HIS A 87 -12.23 3.92 8.51
N ASP A 88 -13.26 4.29 7.73
CA ASP A 88 -14.61 3.73 7.91
C ASP A 88 -14.68 2.24 7.55
N ASN A 89 -13.84 1.80 6.62
CA ASN A 89 -13.79 0.43 6.12
C ASN A 89 -12.37 0.05 5.68
N VAL A 90 -12.09 -1.25 5.74
CA VAL A 90 -10.86 -1.85 5.19
C VAL A 90 -11.23 -2.83 4.10
N ILE A 91 -10.69 -2.64 2.90
CA ILE A 91 -10.80 -3.61 1.80
C ILE A 91 -9.47 -4.33 1.65
N ALA A 92 -9.49 -5.66 1.76
CA ALA A 92 -8.32 -6.50 1.54
C ALA A 92 -8.32 -7.05 0.12
N TRP A 93 -7.18 -6.93 -0.55
CA TRP A 93 -6.94 -7.28 -1.95
C TRP A 93 -5.84 -8.33 -2.09
#